data_AF-A0A920SX23-F1
#
_entry.id   AF-A0A920SX23-F1
#
_cell.length_a   1.000
_cell.length_b   1.000
_cell.length_c   1.000
_cell.angle_alpha   90.00
_cell.angle_beta   90.00
_cell.angle_gamma   90.00
#
_symmetry.space_group_name_H-M   'P 1'
#
loop_
_entity.id
_entity.type
_entity.pdbx_description
1 polymer ?
#
loop_
_entity_poly.entity_id
_entity_poly.type
_entity_poly.pdbx_seq_one_letter_code
_entity_poly.pdbx_strand_id
1 'polypeptide(L)'
;MKLNWHEIDRFLTGEAWSGSLIRKHTTELADVIGPRWGGSSQDRMTAEYISNQMKTAGLDRSEIEPFEIDTWNHGSVSITLPEDNDRIIASLPFLRCKPIDLVTPLLDVGHATVHEVEELRPRLNGAIVLASISPEPFTSIEPFTARISRLADAGAAAIIAIEPKTGGRMEYANSDEWLNVGPQKRMR
;
A
#
# COMPACT_ATOMS: atom_id res chain seq x y z
N MET A 1 36.75 28.53 8.42
CA MET A 1 35.86 28.90 9.55
C MET A 1 35.71 27.69 10.45
N LYS A 2 35.97 27.79 11.76
CA LYS A 2 35.84 26.67 12.71
C LYS A 2 34.43 26.72 13.31
N LEU A 3 33.66 25.65 13.13
CA LEU A 3 32.29 25.57 13.63
C LEU A 3 32.28 25.45 15.17
N ASN A 4 31.34 26.13 15.81
CA ASN A 4 31.10 26.01 17.25
C ASN A 4 30.09 24.89 17.50
N TRP A 5 30.61 23.68 17.74
CA TRP A 5 29.78 22.48 17.88
C TRP A 5 28.80 22.54 19.07
N HIS A 6 29.18 23.18 20.18
CA HIS A 6 28.30 23.30 21.34
C HIS A 6 27.07 24.17 21.05
N GLU A 7 27.27 25.25 20.30
CA GLU A 7 26.18 26.16 19.93
C GLU A 7 25.25 25.52 18.90
N ILE A 8 25.81 24.82 17.90
CA ILE A 8 25.05 24.07 16.91
C ILE A 8 24.23 22.97 17.59
N ASP A 9 24.82 22.22 18.52
CA ASP A 9 24.15 21.14 19.24
C ASP A 9 22.99 21.68 20.09
N ARG A 10 23.21 22.77 20.84
CA ARG A 10 22.14 23.44 21.61
C ARG A 10 20.99 23.90 20.71
N PHE A 11 21.31 24.48 19.54
CA PHE A 11 20.30 24.92 18.60
C PHE A 11 19.47 23.74 18.05
N LEU A 12 20.13 22.69 17.56
CA LEU A 12 19.47 21.54 16.96
C LEU A 12 18.61 20.76 17.97
N THR A 13 19.13 20.54 19.17
CA THR A 13 18.46 19.72 20.19
C THR A 13 17.44 20.49 21.02
N GLY A 14 17.65 21.80 21.24
CA GLY A 14 16.78 22.64 22.06
C GLY A 14 15.83 23.50 21.24
N GLU A 15 16.39 24.49 20.53
CA GLU A 15 15.63 25.55 19.88
C GLU A 15 14.83 25.03 18.69
N ALA A 16 15.44 24.23 17.81
CA ALA A 16 14.77 23.67 16.64
C ALA A 16 13.65 22.69 17.02
N TRP A 17 13.82 21.93 18.10
CA TRP A 17 12.80 21.00 18.60
C TRP A 17 11.61 21.73 19.23
N SER A 18 11.89 22.65 20.16
CA SER A 18 10.85 23.41 20.87
C SER A 18 10.07 24.36 19.97
N GLY A 19 10.74 24.95 18.98
CA GLY A 19 10.12 25.78 17.94
C GLY A 19 9.61 25.00 16.72
N SER A 20 9.58 23.67 16.77
CA SER A 20 9.29 22.86 15.58
C SER A 20 7.87 23.08 15.04
N LEU A 21 7.76 23.10 13.72
CA LEU A 21 6.48 23.21 13.00
C LEU A 21 5.85 21.84 12.70
N ILE A 22 6.35 20.76 13.31
CA ILE A 22 5.93 19.37 13.02
C ILE A 22 4.41 19.24 13.07
N ARG A 23 3.77 19.71 14.14
CA ARG A 23 2.31 19.61 14.28
C ARG A 23 1.56 20.36 13.18
N LYS A 24 2.02 21.56 12.81
CA LYS A 24 1.42 22.35 11.73
C LYS A 24 1.53 21.62 10.40
N HIS A 25 2.72 21.09 10.08
CA HIS A 25 2.94 20.34 8.85
C HIS A 25 2.12 19.05 8.81
N THR A 26 2.05 18.31 9.92
CA THR A 26 1.22 17.10 10.00
C THR A 26 -0.25 17.42 9.77
N THR A 27 -0.80 18.47 10.40
CA THR A 27 -2.20 18.87 10.17
C THR A 27 -2.44 19.30 8.73
N GLU A 28 -1.56 20.11 8.13
CA GLU A 28 -1.73 20.50 6.73
C GLU A 28 -1.71 19.27 5.79
N LEU A 29 -0.69 18.42 5.94
CA LEU A 29 -0.48 17.28 5.05
C LEU A 29 -1.53 16.18 5.25
N ALA A 30 -1.98 15.95 6.48
CA ALA A 30 -2.90 14.85 6.80
C ALA A 30 -4.38 15.27 6.76
N ASP A 31 -4.72 16.47 7.27
CA ASP A 31 -6.10 16.88 7.48
C ASP A 31 -6.60 17.86 6.40
N VAL A 32 -5.74 18.74 5.90
CA VAL A 32 -6.11 19.76 4.90
C VAL A 32 -5.93 19.23 3.48
N ILE A 33 -4.75 18.73 3.14
CA ILE A 33 -4.44 18.16 1.83
C ILE A 33 -5.02 16.74 1.72
N GLY A 34 -4.82 15.93 2.77
CA GLY A 34 -5.37 14.58 2.84
C GLY A 34 -4.62 13.53 2.01
N PRO A 35 -5.33 12.48 1.54
CA PRO A 35 -4.75 11.42 0.72
C PRO A 35 -4.10 11.97 -0.56
N ARG A 36 -2.84 11.60 -0.77
CA ARG A 36 -1.94 12.17 -1.78
C ARG A 36 -1.36 11.08 -2.67
N TRP A 37 -2.25 10.43 -3.41
CA TRP A 37 -1.87 9.38 -4.36
C TRP A 37 -0.95 9.92 -5.45
N GLY A 38 0.07 9.17 -5.85
CA GLY A 38 1.03 9.62 -6.86
C GLY A 38 0.34 10.05 -8.17
N GLY A 39 0.59 11.30 -8.58
CA GLY A 39 -0.01 11.90 -9.77
C GLY A 39 -1.40 12.50 -9.57
N SER A 40 -1.93 12.50 -8.35
CA SER A 40 -3.19 13.19 -8.02
C SER A 40 -3.00 14.71 -7.87
N SER A 41 -4.10 15.46 -7.82
CA SER A 41 -4.08 16.89 -7.48
C SER A 41 -3.47 17.15 -6.09
N GLN A 42 -3.73 16.28 -5.12
CA GLN A 42 -3.25 16.40 -3.74
C GLN A 42 -1.74 16.16 -3.64
N ASP A 43 -1.18 15.31 -4.52
CA ASP A 43 0.26 15.12 -4.67
C ASP A 43 0.93 16.42 -5.14
N ARG A 44 0.34 17.06 -6.16
CA ARG A 44 0.79 18.38 -6.63
C ARG A 44 0.69 19.45 -5.55
N MET A 45 -0.43 19.53 -4.83
CA MET A 45 -0.62 20.46 -3.71
C MET A 45 0.42 20.23 -2.59
N THR A 46 0.77 18.96 -2.32
CA THR A 46 1.80 18.61 -1.35
C THR A 46 3.17 19.14 -1.78
N ALA A 47 3.56 18.94 -3.04
CA ALA A 47 4.82 19.47 -3.56
C ALA A 47 4.88 21.00 -3.49
N GLU A 48 3.79 21.68 -3.83
CA GLU A 48 3.67 23.15 -3.74
C GLU A 48 3.77 23.64 -2.30
N TYR A 49 3.10 22.98 -1.36
CA TYR A 49 3.19 23.29 0.05
C TYR A 49 4.62 23.17 0.57
N ILE A 50 5.28 22.03 0.32
CA ILE A 50 6.66 21.80 0.75
C ILE A 50 7.59 22.86 0.15
N SER A 51 7.45 23.16 -1.14
CA SER A 51 8.28 24.17 -1.79
C SER A 51 8.10 25.56 -1.17
N ASN A 52 6.86 25.95 -0.89
CA ASN A 52 6.57 27.23 -0.23
C ASN A 52 7.11 27.29 1.20
N GLN A 53 7.03 26.19 1.95
CA GLN A 53 7.60 26.12 3.30
C GLN A 53 9.13 26.23 3.28
N MET A 54 9.80 25.60 2.32
CA MET A 54 11.25 25.75 2.13
C MET A 54 11.65 27.19 1.79
N LYS A 55 10.94 27.82 0.85
CA LYS A 55 11.17 29.24 0.49
C LYS A 55 10.98 30.17 1.68
N THR A 56 9.92 29.95 2.46
CA THR A 56 9.64 30.73 3.69
C THR A 56 10.75 30.57 4.73
N ALA A 57 11.40 29.40 4.79
CA ALA A 57 12.55 29.16 5.65
C ALA A 57 13.87 29.74 5.12
N GLY A 58 13.86 30.43 3.97
CA GLY A 58 15.04 31.07 3.39
C GLY A 58 15.91 30.16 2.51
N LEU A 59 15.37 29.03 2.03
CA LEU A 59 16.08 28.18 1.06
C LEU A 59 15.96 28.78 -0.35
N ASP A 60 17.11 29.01 -0.98
CA ASP A 60 17.20 29.67 -2.30
C ASP A 60 16.81 28.77 -3.48
N ARG A 61 16.88 27.44 -3.29
CA ARG A 61 16.63 26.43 -4.33
C ARG A 61 15.55 25.46 -3.91
N SER A 62 14.31 25.86 -4.12
CA SER A 62 13.14 25.02 -3.90
C SER A 62 12.27 25.01 -5.15
N GLU A 63 12.64 24.13 -6.08
CA GLU A 63 11.98 23.92 -7.36
C GLU A 63 11.21 22.60 -7.33
N ILE A 64 10.15 22.52 -8.13
CA ILE A 64 9.38 21.28 -8.29
C ILE A 64 9.72 20.74 -9.67
N GLU A 65 10.44 19.62 -9.70
CA GLU A 65 10.83 18.95 -10.93
C GLU A 65 9.68 18.05 -11.41
N PRO A 66 9.13 18.30 -12.62
CA PRO A 66 8.10 17.44 -13.19
C PRO A 66 8.73 16.17 -13.76
N PHE A 67 8.08 15.03 -13.53
CA PHE A 67 8.41 13.77 -14.16
C PHE A 67 7.12 13.01 -14.48
N GLU A 68 7.19 12.12 -15.46
CA GLU A 68 6.05 11.27 -15.83
C GLU A 68 6.06 9.99 -14.99
N ILE A 69 4.87 9.58 -14.55
CA ILE A 69 4.66 8.32 -13.85
C ILE A 69 3.44 7.60 -14.41
N ASP A 70 3.56 6.28 -14.49
CA ASP A 70 2.41 5.41 -14.68
C ASP A 70 1.73 5.20 -13.33
N THR A 71 0.63 5.92 -13.13
CA THR A 71 -0.22 5.76 -11.95
C THR A 71 -1.30 4.70 -12.18
N TRP A 72 -1.89 4.21 -11.11
CA TRP A 72 -2.96 3.22 -11.13
C TRP A 72 -4.12 3.68 -10.26
N ASN A 73 -5.33 3.29 -10.63
CA ASN A 73 -6.53 3.44 -9.80
C ASN A 73 -7.38 2.17 -9.95
N HIS A 74 -8.15 1.82 -8.92
CA HIS A 74 -9.05 0.68 -9.00
C HIS A 74 -10.43 1.10 -9.51
N GLY A 75 -11.12 0.14 -10.13
CA GLY A 75 -12.55 0.24 -10.39
C GLY A 75 -13.39 -0.09 -9.15
N SER A 76 -14.66 -0.37 -9.35
CA SER A 76 -15.53 -0.89 -8.29
C SER A 76 -15.09 -2.27 -7.83
N VAL A 77 -15.26 -2.55 -6.53
CA VAL A 77 -15.09 -3.87 -5.94
C VAL A 77 -16.37 -4.25 -5.21
N SER A 78 -16.79 -5.50 -5.33
CA SER A 78 -17.88 -6.08 -4.55
C SER A 78 -17.58 -7.55 -4.33
N ILE A 79 -17.70 -8.00 -3.08
CA ILE A 79 -17.53 -9.39 -2.68
C ILE A 79 -18.70 -9.75 -1.80
N THR A 80 -19.42 -10.81 -2.17
CA THR A 80 -20.54 -11.36 -1.41
C THR A 80 -20.29 -12.84 -1.11
N LEU A 81 -20.88 -13.33 -0.03
CA LEU A 81 -20.95 -14.75 0.29
C LEU A 81 -22.40 -15.23 0.13
N PRO A 82 -22.76 -15.81 -1.03
CA PRO A 82 -24.14 -16.20 -1.31
C PRO A 82 -24.69 -17.22 -0.30
N GLU A 83 -23.86 -18.16 0.15
CA GLU A 83 -24.24 -19.18 1.13
C GLU A 83 -24.34 -18.65 2.57
N ASP A 84 -23.95 -17.40 2.81
CA ASP A 84 -24.08 -16.71 4.11
C ASP A 84 -25.00 -15.50 3.99
N ASN A 85 -26.22 -15.72 3.48
CA ASN A 85 -27.26 -14.69 3.31
C ASN A 85 -26.76 -13.44 2.55
N ASP A 86 -26.02 -13.65 1.47
CA ASP A 86 -25.40 -12.57 0.67
C ASP A 86 -24.54 -11.61 1.50
N ARG A 87 -23.87 -12.12 2.55
CA ARG A 87 -23.00 -11.29 3.41
C ARG A 87 -21.97 -10.55 2.57
N ILE A 88 -21.96 -9.23 2.71
CA ILE A 88 -21.03 -8.34 2.01
C ILE A 88 -19.69 -8.30 2.76
N ILE A 89 -18.60 -8.43 2.02
CA ILE A 89 -17.23 -8.25 2.55
C ILE A 89 -16.70 -6.89 2.07
N ALA A 90 -16.45 -5.99 3.03
CA ALA A 90 -15.74 -4.75 2.76
C ALA A 90 -14.32 -5.08 2.28
N SER A 91 -13.95 -4.54 1.13
CA SER A 91 -12.69 -4.88 0.47
C SER A 91 -12.12 -3.69 -0.30
N LEU A 92 -10.82 -3.74 -0.52
CA LEU A 92 -10.09 -2.78 -1.32
C LEU A 92 -9.12 -3.54 -2.23
N PRO A 93 -9.13 -3.30 -3.56
CA PRO A 93 -8.23 -4.02 -4.45
C PRO A 93 -6.76 -3.64 -4.20
N PHE A 94 -5.89 -4.63 -4.29
CA PHE A 94 -4.46 -4.38 -4.34
C PHE A 94 -4.08 -3.58 -5.59
N LEU A 95 -3.00 -2.81 -5.46
CA LEU A 95 -2.34 -2.16 -6.57
C LEU A 95 -2.09 -3.16 -7.69
N ARG A 96 -2.53 -2.79 -8.90
CA ARG A 96 -2.39 -3.58 -10.14
C ARG A 96 -3.18 -4.88 -10.17
N CYS A 97 -4.16 -5.04 -9.28
CA CYS A 97 -5.10 -6.15 -9.33
C CYS A 97 -5.82 -6.18 -10.70
N LYS A 98 -5.87 -7.37 -11.32
CA LYS A 98 -6.57 -7.57 -12.59
C LYS A 98 -8.08 -7.62 -12.35
N PRO A 99 -8.90 -7.03 -13.25
CA PRO A 99 -10.35 -7.11 -13.13
C PRO A 99 -10.82 -8.56 -13.28
N ILE A 100 -11.79 -8.96 -12.47
CA ILE A 100 -12.36 -10.30 -12.46
C ILE A 100 -13.80 -10.25 -11.97
N ASP A 101 -14.64 -11.14 -12.49
CA ASP A 101 -16.03 -11.35 -12.09
C ASP A 101 -16.33 -12.84 -12.13
N LEU A 102 -16.45 -13.47 -10.96
CA LEU A 102 -16.67 -14.91 -10.84
C LEU A 102 -17.30 -15.27 -9.49
N VAL A 103 -17.92 -16.46 -9.45
CA VAL A 103 -18.42 -17.12 -8.24
C VAL A 103 -17.85 -18.53 -8.21
N THR A 104 -17.09 -18.85 -7.15
CA THR A 104 -16.39 -20.13 -6.98
C THR A 104 -16.17 -20.38 -5.47
N PRO A 105 -15.84 -21.60 -5.02
CA PRO A 105 -15.61 -21.87 -3.61
C PRO A 105 -14.52 -21.00 -2.99
N LEU A 106 -14.72 -20.63 -1.71
CA LEU A 106 -13.74 -19.98 -0.87
C LEU A 106 -12.92 -21.03 -0.10
N LEU A 107 -11.60 -20.95 -0.17
CA LEU A 107 -10.68 -21.85 0.52
C LEU A 107 -9.73 -21.07 1.42
N ASP A 108 -9.74 -21.35 2.73
CA ASP A 108 -8.74 -20.83 3.65
C ASP A 108 -7.41 -21.56 3.45
N VAL A 109 -6.35 -20.79 3.18
CA VAL A 109 -5.00 -21.29 2.94
C VAL A 109 -4.00 -20.81 4.01
N GLY A 110 -4.50 -20.29 5.13
CA GLY A 110 -3.69 -19.86 6.26
C GLY A 110 -2.67 -18.79 5.86
N HIS A 111 -1.38 -19.08 6.02
CA HIS A 111 -0.30 -18.16 5.67
C HIS A 111 0.18 -18.29 4.22
N ALA A 112 -0.41 -19.19 3.42
CA ALA A 112 -0.01 -19.53 2.05
C ALA A 112 1.46 -19.96 1.92
N THR A 113 1.96 -20.64 2.96
CA THR A 113 3.29 -21.23 2.99
C THR A 113 3.38 -22.40 2.02
N VAL A 114 4.61 -22.85 1.73
CA VAL A 114 4.82 -23.97 0.81
C VAL A 114 4.08 -25.23 1.25
N HIS A 115 4.09 -25.54 2.55
CA HIS A 115 3.46 -26.77 3.05
C HIS A 115 1.93 -26.68 3.05
N GLU A 116 1.35 -25.54 3.45
CA GLU A 116 -0.11 -25.31 3.37
C GLU A 116 -0.62 -25.41 1.93
N VAL A 117 0.12 -24.83 0.97
CA VAL A 117 -0.24 -24.88 -0.45
C VAL A 117 -0.17 -26.30 -1.00
N GLU A 118 0.87 -27.09 -0.67
CA GLU A 118 0.96 -28.47 -1.14
C GLU A 118 -0.10 -29.38 -0.52
N GLU A 119 -0.43 -29.19 0.76
CA GLU A 119 -1.52 -29.91 1.44
C GLU A 119 -2.88 -29.63 0.78
N LEU A 120 -3.14 -28.37 0.45
CA LEU A 120 -4.42 -27.91 -0.11
C LEU A 120 -4.50 -27.99 -1.64
N ARG A 121 -3.42 -28.38 -2.31
CA ARG A 121 -3.28 -28.42 -3.78
C ARG A 121 -4.46 -29.05 -4.52
N PRO A 122 -5.06 -30.18 -4.09
CA PRO A 122 -6.21 -30.78 -4.78
C PRO A 122 -7.45 -29.87 -4.83
N ARG A 123 -7.53 -28.85 -3.96
CA ARG A 123 -8.69 -27.95 -3.80
C ARG A 123 -8.42 -26.52 -4.28
N LEU A 124 -7.17 -26.17 -4.61
CA LEU A 124 -6.78 -24.81 -4.98
C LEU A 124 -7.25 -24.41 -6.39
N ASN A 125 -7.25 -25.36 -7.32
CA ASN A 125 -7.51 -25.05 -8.72
C ASN A 125 -8.92 -24.46 -8.92
N GLY A 126 -8.99 -23.20 -9.34
CA GLY A 126 -10.21 -22.45 -9.57
C GLY A 126 -10.86 -21.83 -8.33
N ALA A 127 -10.31 -22.04 -7.13
CA ALA A 127 -10.87 -21.50 -5.89
C ALA A 127 -10.49 -20.02 -5.68
N ILE A 128 -11.35 -19.26 -5.00
CA ILE A 128 -10.95 -18.01 -4.34
C ILE A 128 -10.27 -18.43 -3.04
N VAL A 129 -9.06 -17.95 -2.79
CA VAL A 129 -8.32 -18.31 -1.58
C VAL A 129 -8.31 -17.16 -0.58
N LEU A 130 -8.49 -17.48 0.70
CA LEU A 130 -8.35 -16.56 1.82
C LEU A 130 -6.98 -16.77 2.45
N ALA A 131 -6.14 -15.73 2.46
CA ALA A 131 -4.75 -15.84 2.92
C ALA A 131 -4.38 -14.69 3.87
N SER A 132 -3.65 -15.02 4.93
CA SER A 132 -3.08 -14.04 5.86
C SER A 132 -1.89 -13.30 5.24
N ILE A 133 -1.94 -11.97 5.23
CA ILE A 133 -0.80 -11.13 4.82
C ILE A 133 0.37 -11.30 5.80
N SER A 134 0.10 -11.54 7.08
CA SER A 134 1.15 -11.74 8.07
C SER A 134 1.94 -13.03 7.77
N PRO A 135 3.27 -13.02 7.93
CA PRO A 135 4.07 -14.23 7.77
C PRO A 135 3.69 -15.27 8.84
N GLU A 136 3.92 -16.55 8.53
CA GLU A 136 3.76 -17.62 9.50
C GLU A 136 4.79 -17.43 10.64
N PRO A 137 4.38 -17.50 11.92
CA PRO A 137 5.28 -17.38 13.05
C PRO A 137 6.46 -18.38 12.99
N PHE A 138 7.65 -17.92 13.37
CA PHE A 138 8.86 -18.75 13.47
C PHE A 138 9.34 -19.37 12.14
N THR A 139 8.93 -18.82 11.01
CA THR A 139 9.42 -19.24 9.68
C THR A 139 10.22 -18.14 8.99
N SER A 140 10.85 -18.50 7.88
CA SER A 140 11.53 -17.50 7.04
C SER A 140 10.49 -16.58 6.41
N ILE A 141 10.66 -15.27 6.61
CA ILE A 141 9.74 -14.27 6.08
C ILE A 141 9.88 -14.21 4.56
N GLU A 142 8.77 -14.34 3.87
CA GLU A 142 8.67 -14.07 2.44
C GLU A 142 7.69 -12.94 2.14
N PRO A 143 7.96 -12.11 1.11
CA PRO A 143 6.99 -11.12 0.64
C PRO A 143 5.66 -11.76 0.28
N PHE A 144 4.54 -11.08 0.57
CA PHE A 144 3.22 -11.61 0.21
C PHE A 144 3.05 -11.79 -1.30
N THR A 145 3.76 -11.01 -2.14
CA THR A 145 3.77 -11.18 -3.60
C THR A 145 4.35 -12.52 -4.06
N ALA A 146 5.34 -13.07 -3.35
CA ALA A 146 5.86 -14.41 -3.63
C ALA A 146 4.81 -15.49 -3.32
N ARG A 147 4.05 -15.30 -2.24
CA ARG A 147 2.92 -16.17 -1.86
C ARG A 147 1.76 -16.09 -2.85
N ILE A 148 1.45 -14.88 -3.33
CA ILE A 148 0.46 -14.66 -4.40
C ILE A 148 0.85 -15.44 -5.65
N SER A 149 2.12 -15.34 -6.07
CA SER A 149 2.63 -16.05 -7.25
C SER A 149 2.48 -17.57 -7.08
N ARG A 150 2.85 -18.09 -5.90
CA ARG A 150 2.67 -19.51 -5.58
C ARG A 150 1.22 -19.97 -5.64
N LEU A 151 0.29 -19.19 -5.10
CA LEU A 151 -1.15 -19.51 -5.14
C LEU A 151 -1.68 -19.47 -6.57
N ALA A 152 -1.25 -18.50 -7.37
CA ALA A 152 -1.59 -18.41 -8.79
C ALA A 152 -1.05 -19.62 -9.57
N ASP A 153 0.20 -20.02 -9.34
CA ASP A 153 0.81 -21.22 -9.95
C ASP A 153 0.11 -22.52 -9.54
N ALA A 154 -0.45 -22.56 -8.32
CA ALA A 154 -1.28 -23.65 -7.83
C ALA A 154 -2.73 -23.63 -8.37
N GLY A 155 -3.09 -22.61 -9.18
CA GLY A 155 -4.36 -22.51 -9.88
C GLY A 155 -5.44 -21.71 -9.15
N ALA A 156 -5.12 -20.97 -8.08
CA ALA A 156 -6.09 -20.10 -7.42
C ALA A 156 -6.65 -19.06 -8.41
N ALA A 157 -7.97 -18.86 -8.40
CA ALA A 157 -8.64 -17.93 -9.31
C ALA A 157 -8.54 -16.47 -8.84
N ALA A 158 -8.59 -16.25 -7.52
CA ALA A 158 -8.39 -14.95 -6.90
C ALA A 158 -7.95 -15.12 -5.44
N ILE A 159 -7.41 -14.06 -4.85
CA ILE A 159 -6.90 -14.05 -3.47
C ILE A 159 -7.62 -12.94 -2.71
N ILE A 160 -8.19 -13.28 -1.56
CA ILE A 160 -8.66 -12.35 -0.55
C ILE A 160 -7.62 -12.35 0.56
N ALA A 161 -6.94 -11.22 0.72
CA ALA A 161 -5.90 -11.06 1.71
C ALA A 161 -6.49 -10.50 3.01
N ILE A 162 -6.17 -11.12 4.15
CA ILE A 162 -6.65 -10.71 5.47
C ILE A 162 -5.49 -10.38 6.40
N GLU A 163 -5.75 -9.50 7.36
CA GLU A 163 -4.82 -9.16 8.42
C GLU A 163 -5.62 -8.90 9.71
N PRO A 164 -5.16 -9.35 10.89
CA PRO A 164 -5.90 -9.21 12.15
C PRO A 164 -5.88 -7.77 12.72
N LYS A 165 -5.77 -6.75 11.87
CA LYS A 165 -5.78 -5.34 12.29
C LYS A 165 -7.19 -4.91 12.69
N THR A 166 -7.27 -4.20 13.82
CA THR A 166 -8.52 -3.62 14.32
C THR A 166 -8.78 -2.23 13.71
N GLY A 167 -10.03 -1.76 13.82
CA GLY A 167 -10.41 -0.41 13.41
C GLY A 167 -10.73 -0.23 11.92
N GLY A 168 -10.99 -1.33 11.19
CA GLY A 168 -11.44 -1.27 9.79
C GLY A 168 -10.40 -0.70 8.82
N ARG A 169 -9.11 -0.75 9.18
CA ARG A 169 -8.02 -0.25 8.35
C ARG A 169 -7.87 -1.13 7.12
N MET A 170 -8.02 -0.54 5.95
CA MET A 170 -7.68 -1.16 4.67
C MET A 170 -6.41 -0.49 4.15
N GLU A 171 -5.37 -1.29 3.92
CA GLU A 171 -4.08 -0.84 3.43
C GLU A 171 -3.88 -1.35 1.99
N TYR A 172 -3.27 -0.52 1.15
CA TYR A 172 -2.88 -0.95 -0.19
C TYR A 172 -1.62 -1.83 -0.10
N ALA A 173 -1.70 -3.01 -0.68
CA ALA A 173 -0.54 -3.82 -1.03
C ALA A 173 -0.46 -3.99 -2.56
N ASN A 174 0.64 -4.54 -3.05
CA ASN A 174 0.81 -4.86 -4.47
C ASN A 174 0.40 -6.30 -4.73
N SER A 175 -0.34 -6.54 -5.82
CA SER A 175 -0.68 -7.91 -6.25
C SER A 175 0.48 -8.63 -6.95
N ASP A 176 1.53 -7.91 -7.31
CA ASP A 176 2.67 -8.42 -8.07
C ASP A 176 3.93 -7.63 -7.70
N GLU A 177 5.10 -8.17 -8.04
CA GLU A 177 6.37 -7.47 -7.91
C GLU A 177 6.43 -6.31 -8.92
N TRP A 178 6.91 -5.15 -8.46
CA TRP A 178 6.89 -3.93 -9.28
C TRP A 178 7.73 -4.04 -10.57
N LEU A 179 8.69 -4.98 -10.60
CA LEU A 179 9.55 -5.31 -11.73
C LEU A 179 8.86 -6.18 -12.81
N ASN A 180 7.82 -6.94 -12.44
CA ASN A 180 7.21 -7.95 -13.31
C ASN A 180 6.05 -7.40 -14.16
N VAL A 181 5.57 -6.19 -13.84
CA VAL A 181 4.42 -5.56 -14.48
C VAL A 181 4.87 -4.31 -15.23
N GLY A 182 4.83 -4.39 -16.57
CA GLY A 182 4.88 -3.19 -17.41
C GLY A 182 3.66 -2.29 -17.13
N PRO A 183 3.77 -0.97 -17.41
CA PRO A 183 2.66 -0.06 -17.17
C PRO A 183 1.40 -0.48 -17.92
N GLN A 184 0.23 -0.30 -17.30
CA GLN A 184 -1.04 -0.52 -17.98
C GLN A 184 -1.15 0.49 -19.14
N LYS A 185 -0.97 -0.01 -20.37
CA LYS A 185 -1.25 0.79 -21.57
C LYS A 185 -2.71 1.20 -21.52
N ARG A 186 -2.98 2.51 -21.53
CA ARG A 186 -4.35 3.04 -21.61
C ARG A 186 -5.09 2.32 -22.75
N MET A 187 -6.13 1.56 -22.43
CA MET A 187 -7.13 1.20 -23.43
C MET A 187 -7.85 2.51 -23.78
N ARG A 188 -7.67 2.96 -25.02
CA ARG A 188 -8.42 4.09 -25.59
C ARG A 188 -9.85 3.67 -25.87
#